data_AF-A0AAD8JRN4-F1
#
_entry.id   AF-A0AAD8JRN4-F1
#
_cell.length_a   1.000
_cell.length_b   1.000
_cell.length_c   1.000
_cell.angle_alpha   90.00
_cell.angle_beta   90.00
_cell.angle_gamma   90.00
#
_symmetry.space_group_name_H-M   'P 1'
#
loop_
_entity.id
_entity.type
_entity.pdbx_description
1 polymer ?
#
loop_
_entity_poly.entity_id
_entity_poly.type
_entity_poly.pdbx_seq_one_letter_code
_entity_poly.pdbx_strand_id
1 'polypeptide(L)'
;MDHHRLRPRSEIKGFSGFTTAEMEKMDRTLNESGQLPNSEVIKRLTTGFNRSAGRAGKPVLKWTEAQSWFLDRQKDLTSKDTSPTVPNNFPPAQDCFMKNMNETSGISKGEKGMDLSKLEFEAKSSDAAWYDVETFITHRVISSSEYEVLVRYADFGPEEDEWVHVKNVRERSVPFEHSECNKVIVGDTVLCFQEKTDQARHYDAQVIDIQRKLHDIRGCRCIFLIRYEHDNSEESVRLKRLCCRPEL
;
A
#
# COMPACT_ATOMS: atom_id res chain seq x y z
N MET A 1 -9.46 -53.65 30.98
CA MET A 1 -8.63 -52.50 30.54
C MET A 1 -8.47 -52.58 29.03
N ASP A 2 -7.95 -51.50 28.46
CA ASP A 2 -7.50 -51.31 27.07
C ASP A 2 -8.48 -50.74 26.04
N HIS A 3 -8.28 -49.46 25.74
CA HIS A 3 -8.88 -48.75 24.62
C HIS A 3 -8.00 -48.94 23.38
N HIS A 4 -8.53 -49.60 22.35
CA HIS A 4 -7.91 -49.61 21.03
C HIS A 4 -7.87 -48.18 20.46
N ARG A 5 -6.68 -47.54 20.53
CA ARG A 5 -6.45 -46.21 19.94
C ARG A 5 -6.59 -46.29 18.42
N LEU A 6 -7.63 -45.68 17.88
CA LEU A 6 -7.73 -45.40 16.44
C LEU A 6 -6.54 -44.53 16.02
N ARG A 7 -5.93 -44.85 14.86
CA ARG A 7 -4.89 -43.99 14.28
C ARG A 7 -5.49 -42.60 13.98
N PRO A 8 -4.82 -41.50 14.36
CA PRO A 8 -5.19 -40.18 13.89
C PRO A 8 -5.24 -40.17 12.36
N ARG A 9 -6.34 -39.68 11.80
CA ARG A 9 -6.49 -39.42 10.37
C ARG A 9 -5.46 -38.35 10.01
N SER A 10 -4.53 -38.65 9.11
CA SER A 10 -3.60 -37.65 8.60
C SER A 10 -4.40 -36.50 8.00
N GLU A 11 -4.29 -35.31 8.60
CA GLU A 11 -5.02 -34.14 8.13
C GLU A 11 -4.66 -33.83 6.68
N ILE A 12 -5.66 -33.38 5.92
CA ILE A 12 -5.54 -33.24 4.47
C ILE A 12 -4.74 -31.97 4.19
N LYS A 13 -3.41 -32.09 4.26
CA LYS A 13 -2.48 -31.03 3.84
C LYS A 13 -2.81 -30.68 2.40
N GLY A 14 -3.26 -29.44 2.18
CA GLY A 14 -3.71 -28.95 0.88
C GLY A 14 -2.67 -29.26 -0.21
N PHE A 15 -3.14 -29.71 -1.38
CA PHE A 15 -2.29 -30.30 -2.43
C PHE A 15 -1.48 -29.22 -3.17
N SER A 16 -0.48 -28.68 -2.47
CA SER A 16 0.36 -27.59 -2.93
C SER A 16 1.24 -28.04 -4.10
N GLY A 17 1.27 -27.26 -5.19
CA GLY A 17 1.93 -27.63 -6.45
C GLY A 17 3.47 -27.72 -6.41
N PHE A 18 4.07 -27.65 -5.23
CA PHE A 18 5.52 -27.67 -4.99
C PHE A 18 5.99 -29.06 -4.55
N THR A 19 7.19 -29.44 -4.99
CA THR A 19 7.90 -30.62 -4.49
C THR A 19 8.53 -30.35 -3.13
N THR A 20 8.90 -31.40 -2.39
CA THR A 20 9.54 -31.28 -1.07
C THR A 20 10.80 -30.40 -1.12
N ALA A 21 11.67 -30.60 -2.10
CA ALA A 21 12.91 -29.82 -2.26
C ALA A 21 12.67 -28.34 -2.62
N GLU A 22 11.52 -28.01 -3.21
CA GLU A 22 11.11 -26.63 -3.48
C GLU A 22 10.58 -25.97 -2.21
N MET A 23 9.67 -26.65 -1.48
CA MET A 23 9.18 -26.20 -0.17
C MET A 23 10.32 -26.00 0.83
N GLU A 24 11.26 -26.94 0.93
CA GLU A 24 12.46 -26.79 1.77
C GLU A 24 13.32 -25.59 1.38
N LYS A 25 13.43 -25.27 0.09
CA LYS A 25 14.18 -24.09 -0.36
C LYS A 25 13.44 -22.80 -0.09
N MET A 26 12.10 -22.82 -0.09
CA MET A 26 11.27 -21.69 0.34
C MET A 26 11.32 -21.50 1.86
N ASP A 27 11.18 -22.56 2.66
CA ASP A 27 11.37 -22.55 4.12
C ASP A 27 12.77 -22.02 4.49
N ARG A 28 13.84 -22.47 3.80
CA ARG A 28 15.19 -21.89 3.98
C ARG A 28 15.25 -20.41 3.64
N THR A 29 14.70 -19.99 2.49
CA THR A 29 14.67 -18.57 2.08
C THR A 29 13.95 -17.69 3.12
N LEU A 30 12.89 -18.20 3.76
CA LEU A 30 12.12 -17.51 4.80
C LEU A 30 12.87 -17.48 6.15
N ASN A 31 13.54 -18.56 6.52
CA ASN A 31 14.33 -18.66 7.76
C ASN A 31 15.64 -17.85 7.69
N GLU A 32 16.22 -17.69 6.50
CA GLU A 32 17.42 -16.87 6.25
C GLU A 32 17.12 -15.36 6.28
N SER A 33 15.90 -14.93 5.91
CA SER A 33 15.48 -13.52 5.96
C SER A 33 14.76 -13.13 7.25
N GLY A 34 14.09 -14.07 7.93
CA GLY A 34 13.18 -13.80 9.06
C GLY A 34 11.92 -12.99 8.69
N GLN A 35 11.76 -12.65 7.41
CA GLN A 35 10.73 -11.76 6.86
C GLN A 35 10.31 -12.24 5.46
N LEU A 36 9.13 -11.84 5.00
CA LEU A 36 8.58 -12.31 3.73
C LEU A 36 9.46 -11.83 2.53
N PRO A 37 9.98 -12.72 1.68
CA PRO A 37 10.91 -12.34 0.62
C PRO A 37 10.29 -11.38 -0.41
N ASN A 38 11.06 -10.42 -0.92
CA ASN A 38 10.55 -9.44 -1.89
C ASN A 38 10.15 -10.11 -3.23
N SER A 39 9.32 -9.41 -4.03
CA SER A 39 8.76 -9.93 -5.29
C SER A 39 9.84 -10.44 -6.25
N GLU A 40 11.01 -9.79 -6.31
CA GLU A 40 12.08 -10.20 -7.23
C GLU A 40 12.83 -11.45 -6.73
N VAL A 41 13.05 -11.60 -5.42
CA VAL A 41 13.53 -12.86 -4.84
C VAL A 41 12.57 -14.00 -5.13
N ILE A 42 11.25 -13.78 -5.02
CA ILE A 42 10.22 -14.78 -5.33
C ILE A 42 10.21 -15.13 -6.84
N LYS A 43 10.25 -14.13 -7.73
CA LYS A 43 10.33 -14.33 -9.20
C LYS A 43 11.60 -15.11 -9.59
N ARG A 44 12.76 -14.73 -9.05
CA ARG A 44 14.05 -15.39 -9.27
C ARG A 44 14.06 -16.83 -8.75
N LEU A 45 13.51 -17.07 -7.57
CA LEU A 45 13.37 -18.40 -6.98
C LEU A 45 12.46 -19.30 -7.83
N THR A 46 11.29 -18.79 -8.23
CA THR A 46 10.33 -19.48 -9.11
C THR A 46 10.93 -19.80 -10.47
N THR A 47 11.68 -18.86 -11.04
CA THR A 47 12.42 -19.06 -12.30
C THR A 47 13.48 -20.16 -12.16
N GLY A 48 14.16 -20.24 -11.01
CA GLY A 48 15.08 -21.33 -10.68
C GLY A 48 14.38 -22.69 -10.56
N PHE A 49 13.20 -22.74 -9.96
CA PHE A 49 12.38 -23.98 -9.88
C PHE A 49 11.92 -24.46 -11.26
N ASN A 50 11.40 -23.56 -12.10
CA ASN A 50 10.96 -23.88 -13.47
C ASN A 50 12.11 -24.30 -14.40
N ARG A 51 13.35 -23.93 -14.10
CA ARG A 51 14.56 -24.38 -14.81
C ARG A 51 15.20 -25.64 -14.21
N SER A 52 14.62 -26.22 -13.15
CA SER A 52 15.21 -27.39 -12.46
C SER A 52 14.78 -28.72 -13.08
N ALA A 53 15.69 -29.70 -13.11
CA ALA A 53 15.40 -31.05 -13.61
C ALA A 53 14.27 -31.76 -12.83
N GLY A 54 14.06 -31.39 -11.55
CA GLY A 54 12.95 -31.90 -10.72
C GLY A 54 11.54 -31.49 -11.19
N ARG A 55 11.45 -30.56 -12.16
CA ARG A 55 10.20 -30.14 -12.84
C ARG A 55 10.01 -30.70 -14.24
N ALA A 56 10.89 -31.56 -14.75
CA ALA A 56 10.67 -32.22 -16.04
C ALA A 56 9.29 -32.91 -16.08
N GLY A 57 8.46 -32.53 -17.05
CA GLY A 57 7.08 -33.04 -17.20
C GLY A 57 6.02 -32.46 -16.25
N LYS A 58 6.32 -31.43 -15.47
CA LYS A 58 5.35 -30.76 -14.55
C LYS A 58 4.91 -29.39 -15.06
N PRO A 59 3.76 -28.85 -14.61
CA PRO A 59 3.36 -27.48 -14.90
C PRO A 59 4.39 -26.44 -14.44
N VAL A 60 4.49 -25.37 -15.22
CA VAL A 60 5.28 -24.17 -14.91
C VAL A 60 4.64 -23.43 -13.75
N LEU A 61 5.41 -23.18 -12.68
CA LEU A 61 4.97 -22.34 -11.56
C LEU A 61 4.84 -20.89 -11.98
N LYS A 62 3.77 -20.24 -11.52
CA LYS A 62 3.63 -18.79 -11.50
C LYS A 62 4.26 -18.26 -10.22
N TRP A 63 4.96 -17.13 -10.30
CA TRP A 63 5.59 -16.51 -9.13
C TRP A 63 4.56 -16.10 -8.06
N THR A 64 3.31 -15.86 -8.46
CA THR A 64 2.17 -15.62 -7.57
C THR A 64 1.83 -16.82 -6.68
N GLU A 65 1.97 -18.05 -7.18
CA GLU A 65 1.72 -19.27 -6.39
C GLU A 65 2.78 -19.41 -5.29
N ALA A 66 4.03 -19.06 -5.62
CA ALA A 66 5.12 -19.01 -4.64
C ALA A 66 4.90 -17.88 -3.61
N GLN A 67 4.38 -16.73 -4.03
CA GLN A 67 4.03 -15.62 -3.14
C GLN A 67 2.90 -16.00 -2.16
N SER A 68 1.82 -16.62 -2.63
CA SER A 68 0.74 -17.12 -1.75
C SER A 68 1.27 -18.11 -0.70
N TRP A 69 2.17 -19.02 -1.10
CA TRP A 69 2.80 -19.95 -0.16
C TRP A 69 3.55 -19.22 0.97
N PHE A 70 4.33 -18.17 0.67
CA PHE A 70 5.02 -17.39 1.70
C PHE A 70 4.05 -16.64 2.62
N LEU A 71 2.97 -16.07 2.06
CA LEU A 71 1.94 -15.36 2.83
C LEU A 71 1.19 -16.27 3.80
N ASP A 72 0.83 -17.48 3.38
CA ASP A 72 0.15 -18.45 4.25
C ASP A 72 1.13 -19.04 5.27
N ARG A 73 2.39 -19.30 4.88
CA ARG A 73 3.44 -19.78 5.78
C ARG A 73 3.75 -18.80 6.92
N GLN A 74 3.59 -17.50 6.70
CA GLN A 74 3.74 -16.48 7.75
C GLN A 74 2.61 -16.54 8.79
N LYS A 75 1.36 -16.84 8.36
CA LYS A 75 0.21 -17.02 9.26
C LYS A 75 0.34 -18.26 10.15
N ASP A 76 0.89 -19.35 9.60
CA ASP A 76 1.24 -20.58 10.35
C ASP A 76 2.27 -20.34 11.46
N LEU A 77 3.11 -19.30 11.33
CA LEU A 77 4.11 -18.92 12.33
C LEU A 77 3.50 -18.01 13.40
N THR A 78 2.76 -16.96 13.01
CA THR A 78 2.14 -16.02 13.97
C THR A 78 1.00 -16.62 14.80
N SER A 79 0.41 -17.74 14.37
CA SER A 79 -0.67 -18.43 15.09
C SER A 79 -0.18 -19.45 16.13
N LYS A 80 1.13 -19.66 16.29
CA LYS A 80 1.68 -20.76 17.10
C LYS A 80 2.14 -20.39 18.50
N ASP A 81 2.43 -19.11 18.74
CA ASP A 81 2.89 -18.59 20.03
C ASP A 81 1.76 -17.95 20.84
N THR A 82 0.94 -18.78 21.50
CA THR A 82 0.34 -18.49 22.83
C THR A 82 -0.36 -19.71 23.41
N SER A 83 0.05 -20.13 24.61
CA SER A 83 -0.81 -20.78 25.60
C SER A 83 -0.23 -20.59 27.02
N PRO A 84 -1.05 -20.48 28.08
CA PRO A 84 -0.82 -19.40 29.03
C PRO A 84 -0.73 -19.81 30.52
N THR A 85 -0.27 -18.86 31.34
CA THR A 85 -0.52 -18.81 32.79
C THR A 85 -0.94 -17.38 33.17
N VAL A 86 -1.84 -17.24 34.14
CA VAL A 86 -2.80 -16.12 34.36
C VAL A 86 -3.04 -15.98 35.89
N PRO A 87 -3.56 -14.86 36.48
CA PRO A 87 -3.91 -13.52 35.97
C PRO A 87 -2.88 -12.47 36.48
N ASN A 88 -3.09 -11.26 37.02
CA ASN A 88 -4.23 -10.39 37.44
C ASN A 88 -3.68 -8.95 37.69
N ASN A 89 -4.39 -7.81 37.76
CA ASN A 89 -5.80 -7.43 37.59
C ASN A 89 -5.87 -5.89 37.31
N PHE A 90 -6.90 -5.38 36.62
CA PHE A 90 -7.68 -4.16 36.91
C PHE A 90 -8.55 -3.75 35.69
N PRO A 91 -9.87 -3.46 35.86
CA PRO A 91 -10.80 -3.09 34.77
C PRO A 91 -11.37 -1.65 34.93
N PRO A 92 -12.34 -1.18 34.10
CA PRO A 92 -12.62 -1.47 32.68
C PRO A 92 -12.67 -0.21 31.80
N ALA A 93 -12.49 -0.36 30.47
CA ALA A 93 -12.88 0.64 29.46
C ALA A 93 -13.65 -0.06 28.32
N GLN A 94 -14.64 0.63 27.75
CA GLN A 94 -15.72 0.01 26.97
C GLN A 94 -15.28 -0.48 25.57
N ASP A 95 -15.56 -1.75 25.29
CA ASP A 95 -15.55 -2.33 23.94
C ASP A 95 -16.96 -2.18 23.32
N CYS A 96 -17.01 -1.69 22.08
CA CYS A 96 -18.25 -1.58 21.29
C CYS A 96 -18.11 -2.13 19.86
N PHE A 97 -17.54 -3.33 19.73
CA PHE A 97 -18.01 -4.39 18.84
C PHE A 97 -18.66 -3.96 17.50
N MET A 98 -17.86 -3.89 16.43
CA MET A 98 -18.40 -4.02 15.06
C MET A 98 -18.76 -5.50 14.77
N LYS A 99 -19.91 -5.94 15.30
CA LYS A 99 -20.56 -7.19 14.88
C LYS A 99 -21.53 -6.94 13.73
N ASN A 100 -21.28 -7.58 12.61
CA ASN A 100 -22.25 -8.12 11.64
C ASN A 100 -21.44 -9.06 10.73
N MET A 101 -21.27 -10.34 11.08
CA MET A 101 -22.31 -11.38 10.95
C MET A 101 -22.97 -11.39 9.57
N ASN A 102 -22.14 -11.74 8.60
CA ASN A 102 -22.47 -12.39 7.35
C ASN A 102 -23.57 -13.47 7.47
N GLU A 103 -24.76 -13.21 6.93
CA GLU A 103 -25.58 -14.26 6.29
C GLU A 103 -26.70 -13.72 5.39
N THR A 104 -26.57 -13.89 4.08
CA THR A 104 -27.64 -14.34 3.14
C THR A 104 -27.03 -14.43 1.73
N SER A 105 -27.45 -15.44 0.96
CA SER A 105 -26.95 -15.75 -0.39
C SER A 105 -27.33 -14.72 -1.46
N GLY A 106 -26.36 -14.27 -2.26
CA GLY A 106 -26.59 -13.48 -3.47
C GLY A 106 -25.42 -13.58 -4.46
N ILE A 107 -25.56 -14.42 -5.50
CA ILE A 107 -24.50 -14.61 -6.51
C ILE A 107 -24.61 -13.54 -7.60
N SER A 108 -23.63 -12.64 -7.68
CA SER A 108 -23.34 -11.88 -8.92
C SER A 108 -21.84 -11.60 -9.04
N LYS A 109 -21.25 -12.11 -10.13
CA LYS A 109 -19.83 -11.95 -10.53
C LYS A 109 -19.36 -10.49 -10.41
N GLY A 110 -18.20 -10.21 -9.80
CA GLY A 110 -17.73 -8.82 -9.72
C GLY A 110 -16.35 -8.52 -9.16
N GLU A 111 -15.57 -9.46 -8.62
CA GLU A 111 -14.22 -9.17 -8.10
C GLU A 111 -13.21 -8.85 -9.22
N LYS A 112 -13.27 -7.61 -9.71
CA LYS A 112 -12.21 -6.96 -10.45
C LYS A 112 -11.12 -6.58 -9.44
N GLY A 113 -10.21 -7.52 -9.18
CA GLY A 113 -9.03 -7.26 -8.34
C GLY A 113 -8.34 -5.97 -8.75
N MET A 114 -7.94 -5.15 -7.77
CA MET A 114 -7.37 -3.82 -8.02
C MET A 114 -6.18 -3.92 -8.98
N ASP A 115 -6.22 -3.11 -10.03
CA ASP A 115 -5.23 -3.16 -11.10
C ASP A 115 -3.97 -2.40 -10.66
N LEU A 116 -3.12 -3.10 -9.90
CA LEU A 116 -1.89 -2.53 -9.32
C LEU A 116 -0.91 -1.98 -10.37
N SER A 117 -1.11 -2.26 -11.67
CA SER A 117 -0.35 -1.65 -12.76
C SER A 117 -0.78 -0.22 -13.13
N LYS A 118 -1.81 0.31 -12.46
CA LYS A 118 -2.31 1.68 -12.63
C LYS A 118 -2.12 2.60 -11.42
N LEU A 119 -1.60 2.09 -10.30
CA LEU A 119 -1.37 2.91 -9.11
C LEU A 119 -0.08 3.71 -9.29
N GLU A 120 -0.24 5.01 -9.48
CA GLU A 120 0.84 5.99 -9.52
C GLU A 120 0.98 6.63 -8.14
N PHE A 121 2.19 6.94 -7.70
CA PHE A 121 2.47 7.42 -6.35
C PHE A 121 3.21 8.75 -6.36
N GLU A 122 2.96 9.54 -5.32
CA GLU A 122 3.72 10.74 -4.98
C GLU A 122 4.31 10.60 -3.57
N ALA A 123 5.46 11.22 -3.33
CA ALA A 123 6.14 11.22 -2.03
C ALA A 123 6.56 12.63 -1.61
N LYS A 124 6.48 12.91 -0.30
CA LYS A 124 6.80 14.21 0.30
C LYS A 124 8.26 14.25 0.74
N SER A 125 9.05 15.06 0.03
CA SER A 125 10.48 15.26 0.28
C SER A 125 10.74 16.06 1.56
N SER A 126 11.99 16.09 2.00
CA SER A 126 12.47 16.93 3.10
C SER A 126 12.30 18.44 2.88
N ASP A 127 12.09 18.90 1.64
CA ASP A 127 11.68 20.30 1.32
C ASP A 127 10.16 20.57 1.52
N ALA A 128 9.43 19.57 2.01
CA ALA A 128 7.99 19.52 2.21
C ALA A 128 7.11 19.56 0.94
N ALA A 129 7.70 19.55 -0.26
CA ALA A 129 6.97 19.41 -1.52
C ALA A 129 6.71 17.94 -1.86
N TRP A 130 5.70 17.71 -2.70
CA TRP A 130 5.38 16.41 -3.26
C TRP A 130 5.94 16.29 -4.67
N TYR A 131 6.57 15.14 -4.93
CA TYR A 131 7.11 14.76 -6.22
C TYR A 131 6.59 13.38 -6.60
N ASP A 132 6.41 13.16 -7.89
CA ASP A 132 6.02 11.86 -8.44
C ASP A 132 7.11 10.82 -8.22
N VAL A 133 6.73 9.59 -7.86
CA VAL A 133 7.67 8.47 -7.67
C VAL A 133 7.76 7.67 -8.97
N GLU A 134 8.97 7.56 -9.54
CA GLU A 134 9.25 6.63 -10.65
C GLU A 134 9.31 5.19 -10.12
N THR A 135 10.05 4.96 -9.03
CA THR A 135 10.25 3.62 -8.48
C THR A 135 10.59 3.63 -6.99
N PHE A 136 10.10 2.61 -6.28
CA PHE A 136 10.54 2.26 -4.92
C PHE A 136 11.74 1.32 -5.03
N ILE A 137 12.92 1.76 -4.58
CA ILE A 137 14.18 1.02 -4.74
C ILE A 137 14.33 -0.05 -3.67
N THR A 138 14.10 0.32 -2.41
CA THR A 138 14.21 -0.57 -1.24
C THR A 138 13.46 0.04 -0.04
N HIS A 139 13.45 -0.65 1.10
CA HIS A 139 12.88 -0.17 2.36
C HIS A 139 13.80 -0.45 3.55
N ARG A 140 13.58 0.25 4.67
CA ARG A 140 14.22 -0.01 5.96
C ARG A 140 13.23 0.16 7.10
N VAL A 141 13.50 -0.55 8.19
CA VAL A 141 12.80 -0.42 9.47
C VAL A 141 13.69 0.39 10.40
N ILE A 142 13.18 1.50 10.94
CA ILE A 142 13.90 2.33 11.93
C ILE A 142 13.58 1.86 13.34
N SER A 143 12.29 1.66 13.62
CA SER A 143 11.77 1.20 14.91
C SER A 143 10.60 0.23 14.66
N SER A 144 10.04 -0.37 15.71
CA SER A 144 8.97 -1.38 15.59
C SER A 144 7.69 -0.90 14.89
N SER A 145 7.53 0.41 14.68
CA SER A 145 6.40 1.01 13.95
C SER A 145 6.80 2.01 12.86
N GLU A 146 8.09 2.28 12.65
CA GLU A 146 8.57 3.30 11.70
C GLU A 146 9.30 2.66 10.52
N TYR A 147 8.76 2.91 9.34
CA TYR A 147 9.19 2.35 8.07
C TYR A 147 9.53 3.48 7.11
N GLU A 148 10.65 3.35 6.42
CA GLU A 148 11.04 4.24 5.33
C GLU A 148 11.26 3.45 4.05
N VAL A 149 10.99 4.10 2.92
CA VAL A 149 11.27 3.60 1.58
C VAL A 149 12.27 4.54 0.90
N LEU A 150 13.19 3.97 0.14
CA LEU A 150 14.07 4.72 -0.75
C LEU A 150 13.33 4.91 -2.07
N VAL A 151 12.94 6.15 -2.38
CA VAL A 151 12.23 6.50 -3.61
C VAL A 151 13.19 7.11 -4.62
N ARG A 152 12.94 6.84 -5.91
CA ARG A 152 13.37 7.71 -7.00
C ARG A 152 12.20 8.57 -7.44
N TYR A 153 12.43 9.86 -7.55
CA TYR A 153 11.47 10.80 -8.10
C TYR A 153 11.51 10.82 -9.63
N ALA A 154 10.36 11.00 -10.27
CA ALA A 154 10.26 11.15 -11.72
C ALA A 154 10.96 12.44 -12.19
N ASP A 155 11.61 12.39 -13.35
CA ASP A 155 12.47 13.44 -13.92
C ASP A 155 13.77 13.75 -13.12
N PHE A 156 14.07 13.04 -12.03
CA PHE A 156 15.33 13.14 -11.27
C PHE A 156 16.22 11.90 -11.42
N GLY A 157 17.54 12.07 -11.24
CA GLY A 157 18.51 10.98 -11.28
C GLY A 157 18.74 10.29 -9.92
N PRO A 158 19.57 9.22 -9.89
CA PRO A 158 19.90 8.46 -8.68
C PRO A 158 20.60 9.29 -7.59
N GLU A 159 21.15 10.45 -7.94
CA GLU A 159 21.74 11.42 -7.00
C GLU A 159 20.71 12.07 -6.07
N GLU A 160 19.43 12.09 -6.44
CA GLU A 160 18.31 12.62 -5.63
C GLU A 160 17.45 11.49 -5.00
N ASP A 161 17.94 10.24 -4.95
CA ASP A 161 17.22 9.11 -4.33
C ASP A 161 17.05 9.33 -2.81
N GLU A 162 15.83 9.59 -2.34
CA GLU A 162 15.56 10.02 -0.95
C GLU A 162 14.92 8.91 -0.08
N TRP A 163 15.34 8.83 1.19
CA TRP A 163 14.68 8.00 2.20
C TRP A 163 13.48 8.75 2.80
N VAL A 164 12.27 8.32 2.45
CA VAL A 164 11.02 8.93 2.92
C VAL A 164 10.24 7.97 3.84
N HIS A 165 9.68 8.50 4.92
CA HIS A 165 8.80 7.73 5.82
C HIS A 165 7.52 7.32 5.08
N VAL A 166 7.01 6.09 5.29
CA VAL A 166 5.85 5.57 4.53
C VAL A 166 4.59 6.46 4.66
N LYS A 167 4.41 7.16 5.79
CA LYS A 167 3.35 8.19 5.97
C LYS A 167 3.45 9.39 5.00
N ASN A 168 4.62 9.62 4.40
CA ASN A 168 4.90 10.64 3.40
C ASN A 168 4.78 10.09 1.97
N VAL A 169 4.17 8.91 1.77
CA VAL A 169 3.93 8.30 0.45
C VAL A 169 2.43 8.07 0.28
N ARG A 170 1.87 8.43 -0.86
CA ARG A 170 0.43 8.29 -1.16
C ARG A 170 0.18 8.14 -2.65
N GLU A 171 -1.03 7.72 -3.03
CA GLU A 171 -1.46 7.71 -4.44
C GLU A 171 -1.44 9.14 -5.01
N ARG A 172 -1.01 9.27 -6.27
CA ARG A 172 -0.85 10.54 -7.01
C ARG A 172 -2.13 11.38 -6.98
N SER A 173 -1.98 12.67 -6.74
CA SER A 173 -3.05 13.66 -6.75
C SER A 173 -3.53 13.93 -8.17
N VAL A 174 -4.84 13.87 -8.42
CA VAL A 174 -5.39 13.99 -9.78
C VAL A 174 -5.80 15.44 -10.06
N PRO A 175 -5.35 16.09 -11.16
CA PRO A 175 -5.78 17.45 -11.50
C PRO A 175 -7.30 17.56 -11.66
N PHE A 176 -7.91 18.60 -11.08
CA PHE A 176 -9.35 18.83 -11.21
C PHE A 176 -9.75 19.24 -12.63
N GLU A 177 -10.78 18.59 -13.19
CA GLU A 177 -11.37 19.05 -14.44
C GLU A 177 -12.15 20.36 -14.28
N HIS A 178 -12.27 21.14 -15.35
CA HIS A 178 -12.87 22.48 -15.30
C HIS A 178 -14.35 22.48 -14.86
N SER A 179 -15.05 21.37 -15.02
CA SER A 179 -16.43 21.14 -14.57
C SER A 179 -16.54 20.71 -13.11
N GLU A 180 -15.44 20.24 -12.49
CA GLU A 180 -15.42 19.59 -11.17
C GLU A 180 -15.16 20.56 -10.02
N CYS A 181 -15.08 21.88 -10.30
CA CYS A 181 -14.81 22.88 -9.28
C CYS A 181 -15.77 22.80 -8.08
N ASN A 182 -16.98 22.29 -8.28
CA ASN A 182 -18.02 22.10 -7.27
C ASN A 182 -17.70 20.98 -6.26
N LYS A 183 -16.77 20.06 -6.57
CA LYS A 183 -16.30 19.02 -5.63
C LYS A 183 -15.51 19.62 -4.48
N VAL A 184 -14.66 20.61 -4.77
CA VAL A 184 -13.86 21.34 -3.77
C VAL A 184 -14.78 22.10 -2.81
N ILE A 185 -14.63 21.88 -1.51
CA ILE A 185 -15.31 22.60 -0.42
C ILE A 185 -14.31 23.25 0.54
N VAL A 186 -14.80 24.10 1.43
CA VAL A 186 -13.96 24.73 2.48
C VAL A 186 -13.64 23.68 3.54
N GLY A 187 -12.37 23.58 3.91
CA GLY A 187 -11.82 22.57 4.82
C GLY A 187 -10.99 21.49 4.12
N ASP A 188 -11.16 21.28 2.81
CA ASP A 188 -10.44 20.27 2.03
C ASP A 188 -8.92 20.47 2.07
N THR A 189 -8.16 19.38 2.22
CA THR A 189 -6.73 19.34 1.86
C THR A 189 -6.61 19.01 0.38
N VAL A 190 -5.98 19.91 -0.38
CA VAL A 190 -5.69 19.78 -1.81
C VAL A 190 -4.19 19.88 -2.03
N LEU A 191 -3.68 19.22 -3.08
CA LEU A 191 -2.31 19.47 -3.54
C LEU A 191 -2.34 20.70 -4.44
N CYS A 192 -1.53 21.71 -4.13
CA CYS A 192 -1.44 22.95 -4.90
C CYS A 192 -0.04 23.12 -5.52
N PHE A 193 0.00 23.32 -6.84
CA PHE A 193 1.17 23.82 -7.55
C PHE A 193 1.44 25.27 -7.15
N GLN A 194 2.61 25.54 -6.58
CA GLN A 194 3.10 26.86 -6.24
C GLN A 194 4.22 27.27 -7.22
N GLU A 195 4.02 28.41 -7.89
CA GLU A 195 4.94 28.97 -8.89
C GLU A 195 5.52 30.28 -8.31
N LYS A 196 6.79 30.23 -7.95
CA LYS A 196 7.63 31.36 -7.50
C LYS A 196 8.67 31.67 -8.59
N THR A 197 9.36 32.80 -8.48
CA THR A 197 10.29 33.32 -9.52
C THR A 197 11.41 32.34 -9.91
N ASP A 198 11.80 31.47 -8.98
CA ASP A 198 12.92 30.53 -9.06
C ASP A 198 12.52 29.06 -8.84
N GLN A 199 11.29 28.79 -8.41
CA GLN A 199 10.84 27.48 -7.92
C GLN A 199 9.40 27.17 -8.34
N ALA A 200 9.17 25.96 -8.83
CA ALA A 200 7.87 25.43 -9.22
C ALA A 200 7.67 24.06 -8.55
N ARG A 201 6.79 23.99 -7.54
CA ARG A 201 6.68 22.84 -6.62
C ARG A 201 5.23 22.56 -6.24
N HIS A 202 4.91 21.33 -5.85
CA HIS A 202 3.58 20.96 -5.35
C HIS A 202 3.59 20.84 -3.83
N TYR A 203 2.64 21.49 -3.15
CA TYR A 203 2.53 21.49 -1.68
C TYR A 203 1.11 21.19 -1.23
N ASP A 204 0.95 20.52 -0.08
CA ASP A 204 -0.37 20.44 0.56
C ASP A 204 -0.85 21.83 1.00
N ALA A 205 -2.13 22.10 0.80
CA ALA A 205 -2.80 23.29 1.27
C ALA A 205 -4.25 23.00 1.66
N GLN A 206 -4.74 23.68 2.70
CA GLN A 206 -6.15 23.64 3.08
C GLN A 206 -6.94 24.75 2.38
N VAL A 207 -8.15 24.44 1.89
CA VAL A 207 -9.07 25.42 1.32
C VAL A 207 -9.79 26.21 2.42
N ILE A 208 -9.58 27.53 2.45
CA ILE A 208 -10.07 28.46 3.49
C ILE A 208 -11.35 29.21 3.05
N ASP A 209 -11.44 29.61 1.78
CA ASP A 209 -12.64 30.24 1.19
C ASP A 209 -12.74 29.92 -0.32
N ILE A 210 -13.95 29.98 -0.88
CA ILE A 210 -14.20 29.74 -2.30
C ILE A 210 -15.14 30.78 -2.90
N GLN A 211 -14.56 31.74 -3.62
CA GLN A 211 -15.32 32.69 -4.45
C GLN A 211 -15.82 31.99 -5.71
N ARG A 212 -17.02 31.41 -5.64
CA ARG A 212 -17.76 30.87 -6.79
C ARG A 212 -18.06 31.98 -7.81
N LYS A 213 -17.83 31.73 -9.10
CA LYS A 213 -18.13 32.67 -10.20
C LYS A 213 -18.79 31.91 -11.35
N LEU A 214 -19.68 32.56 -12.11
CA LEU A 214 -20.35 31.93 -13.24
C LEU A 214 -19.34 31.55 -14.34
N HIS A 215 -19.37 30.30 -14.80
CA HIS A 215 -18.61 29.81 -15.97
C HIS A 215 -19.29 28.60 -16.61
N ASP A 216 -18.78 28.18 -17.76
CA ASP A 216 -19.15 26.93 -18.44
C ASP A 216 -18.06 25.86 -18.20
N ILE A 217 -18.16 24.75 -18.93
CA ILE A 217 -17.21 23.64 -18.90
C ILE A 217 -15.84 23.96 -19.53
N ARG A 218 -15.68 25.12 -20.20
CA ARG A 218 -14.46 25.45 -20.95
C ARG A 218 -13.37 26.09 -20.08
N GLY A 219 -13.69 26.50 -18.86
CA GLY A 219 -12.74 27.16 -17.97
C GLY A 219 -13.34 27.61 -16.65
N CYS A 220 -12.95 26.96 -15.55
CA CYS A 220 -13.33 27.37 -14.20
C CYS A 220 -12.86 28.80 -13.89
N ARG A 221 -13.81 29.68 -13.54
CA ARG A 221 -13.56 31.09 -13.15
C ARG A 221 -13.65 31.35 -11.65
N CYS A 222 -13.85 30.32 -10.83
CA CYS A 222 -13.78 30.42 -9.37
C CYS A 222 -12.38 30.88 -8.90
N ILE A 223 -12.30 31.38 -7.67
CA ILE A 223 -11.04 31.63 -6.95
C ILE A 223 -11.12 30.88 -5.62
N PHE A 224 -10.03 30.22 -5.26
CA PHE A 224 -9.90 29.44 -4.03
C PHE A 224 -8.85 30.12 -3.17
N LEU A 225 -9.21 30.57 -1.98
CA LEU A 225 -8.24 30.98 -0.97
C LEU A 225 -7.75 29.71 -0.28
N ILE A 226 -6.45 29.44 -0.36
CA ILE A 226 -5.81 28.30 0.28
C ILE A 226 -4.79 28.77 1.31
N ARG A 227 -4.49 27.93 2.31
CA ARG A 227 -3.36 28.09 3.22
C ARG A 227 -2.42 26.88 3.08
N TYR A 228 -1.16 27.12 2.76
CA TYR A 228 -0.16 26.05 2.62
C TYR A 228 0.22 25.45 3.97
N GLU A 229 0.33 24.14 4.05
CA GLU A 229 0.65 23.44 5.31
C GLU A 229 2.10 23.65 5.78
N HIS A 230 3.03 23.96 4.85
CA HIS A 230 4.46 24.02 5.14
C HIS A 230 4.93 25.34 5.79
N ASP A 231 4.33 26.47 5.40
CA ASP A 231 4.71 27.81 5.90
C ASP A 231 3.53 28.63 6.45
N ASN A 232 2.31 28.10 6.41
CA ASN A 232 1.05 28.79 6.74
C ASN A 232 0.77 30.05 5.90
N SER A 233 1.44 30.24 4.75
CA SER A 233 1.13 31.32 3.82
C SER A 233 -0.22 31.11 3.13
N GLU A 234 -0.92 32.21 2.85
CA GLU A 234 -2.23 32.18 2.18
C GLU A 234 -2.14 32.72 0.75
N GLU A 235 -2.79 32.03 -0.20
CA GLU A 235 -2.78 32.39 -1.62
C GLU A 235 -4.17 32.24 -2.26
N SER A 236 -4.53 33.15 -3.15
CA SER A 236 -5.75 33.08 -3.96
C SER A 236 -5.48 32.46 -5.34
N VAL A 237 -5.76 31.16 -5.46
CA VAL A 237 -5.41 30.35 -6.65
C VAL A 237 -6.61 30.04 -7.55
N ARG A 238 -6.32 29.41 -8.70
CA ARG A 238 -7.30 28.92 -9.69
C ARG A 238 -7.33 27.40 -9.66
N LEU A 239 -8.47 26.81 -10.05
CA LEU A 239 -8.64 25.35 -10.09
C LEU A 239 -7.51 24.62 -10.82
N LYS A 240 -6.99 25.18 -11.92
CA LYS A 240 -5.87 24.65 -12.71
C LYS A 240 -4.51 24.53 -11.99
N ARG A 241 -4.42 24.95 -10.72
CA ARG A 241 -3.26 24.77 -9.83
C ARG A 241 -3.53 23.77 -8.71
N LEU A 242 -4.75 23.22 -8.62
CA LEU A 242 -5.18 22.28 -7.59
C LEU A 242 -5.37 20.88 -8.16
N CYS A 243 -4.94 19.89 -7.41
CA CYS A 243 -5.24 18.48 -7.63
C CYS A 243 -6.03 17.93 -6.43
N CYS A 244 -6.98 17.04 -6.69
CA CYS A 244 -7.69 16.32 -5.64
C CYS A 244 -6.80 15.24 -5.03
N ARG A 245 -7.07 14.90 -3.77
CA ARG A 245 -6.61 13.66 -3.17
C ARG A 245 -7.57 12.53 -3.60
N PRO A 246 -7.07 11.39 -4.10
CA PRO A 246 -7.89 10.20 -4.29
C PRO A 246 -8.57 9.77 -2.97
N GLU A 247 -9.84 9.38 -3.07
CA GLU A 247 -10.58 8.71 -1.99
C GLU A 247 -10.17 7.23 -1.96
N LEU A 248 -9.85 6.70 -0.77
CA LEU A 248 -9.46 5.31 -0.49
C LEU A 248 -10.60 4.53 0.17
#